data_AF-B9TEF2-F1
#
_entry.id   AF-B9TEF2-F1
#
_cell.length_a   1.000
_cell.length_b   1.000
_cell.length_c   1.000
_cell.angle_alpha   90.00
_cell.angle_beta   90.00
_cell.angle_gamma   90.00
#
_symmetry.space_group_name_H-M   'P 1'
#
loop_
_entity.id
_entity.type
_entity.pdbx_description
1 polymer ?
#
loop_
_entity_poly.entity_id
_entity_poly.type
_entity_poly.pdbx_seq_one_letter_code
_entity_poly.pdbx_strand_id
1 'polypeptide(L)'
;GLDPMTISGVFSQAQYMGEKCMSGTDCFILKLSADQADLADRSDTTAEMIKHVIFGYFSQRSGLLVYLEDSYLTRIQTPGTYPTYWETTIATRIEDYRTVEGVMIAHSGQSSVMITRFGDNLKAGLSITRMEETWAIDDFAFNVAGLSMDCFIPPREVQKDNSQEDLDWRSTLH
;
A
#
# COMPACT_ATOMS: atom_id res chain seq x y z
N GLY A 1 -0.97 12.80 -4.04
CA GLY A 1 -2.20 12.42 -4.78
C GLY A 1 -2.00 11.04 -5.36
N LEU A 2 -3.04 10.21 -5.35
CA LEU A 2 -3.01 8.87 -5.94
C LEU A 2 -3.10 9.01 -7.47
N ASP A 3 -1.95 8.87 -8.14
CA ASP A 3 -1.82 8.93 -9.60
C ASP A 3 -2.25 7.60 -10.25
N PRO A 4 -3.23 7.59 -11.19
CA PRO A 4 -3.71 6.37 -11.84
C PRO A 4 -2.62 5.57 -12.57
N MET A 5 -1.60 6.24 -13.13
CA MET A 5 -0.54 5.53 -13.85
C MET A 5 0.33 4.72 -12.89
N THR A 6 0.69 5.32 -11.75
CA THR A 6 1.40 4.63 -10.67
C THR A 6 0.59 3.45 -10.13
N ILE A 7 -0.72 3.63 -9.89
CA ILE A 7 -1.59 2.53 -9.44
C ILE A 7 -1.65 1.41 -10.49
N SER A 8 -1.80 1.76 -11.77
CA SER A 8 -1.79 0.79 -12.86
C SER A 8 -0.47 0.00 -12.91
N GLY A 9 0.66 0.66 -12.64
CA GLY A 9 1.96 0.00 -12.54
C GLY A 9 1.99 -1.03 -11.41
N VAL A 10 1.54 -0.63 -10.21
CA VAL A 10 1.46 -1.51 -9.03
C VAL A 10 0.59 -2.75 -9.30
N PHE A 11 -0.55 -2.58 -9.96
CA PHE A 11 -1.50 -3.66 -10.27
C PHE A 11 -1.24 -4.39 -11.60
N SER A 12 -0.12 -4.10 -12.29
CA SER A 12 0.18 -4.68 -13.60
C SER A 12 0.29 -6.21 -13.60
N GLN A 13 0.76 -6.79 -12.49
CA GLN A 13 0.86 -8.25 -12.29
C GLN A 13 -0.26 -8.82 -11.43
N ALA A 14 -1.34 -8.06 -11.21
CA ALA A 14 -2.42 -8.48 -10.33
C ALA A 14 -3.28 -9.58 -10.96
N GLN A 15 -3.80 -10.45 -10.11
CA GLN A 15 -4.78 -11.45 -10.48
C GLN A 15 -6.18 -10.84 -10.53
N TYR A 16 -6.91 -11.05 -11.62
CA TYR A 16 -8.33 -10.72 -11.69
C TYR A 16 -9.14 -11.64 -10.77
N MET A 17 -9.99 -11.06 -9.93
CA MET A 17 -10.77 -11.77 -8.90
C MET A 17 -12.27 -11.79 -9.18
N GLY A 18 -12.78 -10.99 -10.11
CA GLY A 18 -14.20 -10.88 -10.42
C GLY A 18 -14.70 -9.44 -10.43
N GLU A 19 -16.01 -9.28 -10.36
CA GLU A 19 -16.70 -7.99 -10.41
C GLU A 19 -17.62 -7.82 -9.20
N LYS A 20 -17.79 -6.57 -8.76
CA LYS A 20 -18.66 -6.21 -7.63
C LYS A 20 -19.13 -4.77 -7.75
N CYS A 21 -20.41 -4.53 -7.47
CA CYS A 21 -20.92 -3.17 -7.32
C CYS A 21 -20.53 -2.62 -5.93
N MET A 22 -19.75 -1.55 -5.91
CA MET A 22 -19.27 -0.88 -4.71
C MET A 22 -19.88 0.51 -4.64
N SER A 23 -20.73 0.77 -3.63
CA SER A 23 -21.39 2.07 -3.41
C SER A 23 -22.03 2.68 -4.67
N GLY A 24 -22.66 1.85 -5.52
CA GLY A 24 -23.29 2.28 -6.77
C GLY A 24 -22.35 2.38 -7.98
N THR A 25 -21.08 2.00 -7.83
CA THR A 25 -20.11 1.90 -8.94
C THR A 25 -19.79 0.45 -9.24
N ASP A 26 -20.04 0.01 -10.47
CA ASP A 26 -19.62 -1.31 -10.94
C ASP A 26 -18.11 -1.36 -11.06
N CYS A 27 -17.50 -2.27 -10.31
CA CYS A 27 -16.05 -2.41 -10.23
C CYS A 27 -15.58 -3.81 -10.67
N PHE A 28 -14.40 -3.88 -11.26
CA PHE A 28 -13.63 -5.12 -11.32
C PHE A 28 -12.60 -5.14 -10.18
N ILE A 29 -12.26 -6.34 -9.71
CA ILE A 29 -11.40 -6.55 -8.54
C ILE A 29 -10.09 -7.17 -9.00
N LEU A 30 -8.99 -6.53 -8.63
CA LEU A 30 -7.64 -7.04 -8.83
C LEU A 30 -7.00 -7.37 -7.48
N LYS A 31 -6.24 -8.46 -7.42
CA LYS A 31 -5.52 -8.90 -6.22
C LYS A 31 -4.02 -8.95 -6.49
N LEU A 32 -3.26 -8.33 -5.60
CA LEU A 32 -1.81 -8.48 -5.50
C LEU A 32 -1.48 -9.25 -4.23
N SER A 33 -0.49 -10.13 -4.31
CA SER A 33 0.07 -10.80 -3.13
C SER A 33 1.57 -10.64 -3.20
N ALA A 34 2.20 -10.21 -2.11
CA ALA A 34 3.65 -10.22 -2.03
C ALA A 34 4.15 -11.66 -2.15
N ASP A 35 5.25 -11.85 -2.86
CA ASP A 35 5.86 -13.17 -2.98
C ASP A 35 6.65 -13.55 -1.72
N GLN A 36 7.13 -14.78 -1.65
CA GLN A 36 7.85 -15.25 -0.46
C GLN A 36 9.22 -14.57 -0.29
N ALA A 37 9.86 -14.11 -1.36
CA ALA A 37 11.14 -13.41 -1.27
C ALA A 37 10.95 -12.01 -0.68
N ASP A 38 9.96 -11.26 -1.17
CA ASP A 38 9.57 -9.95 -0.66
C ASP A 38 9.18 -10.00 0.83
N LEU A 39 8.43 -11.03 1.22
CA LEU A 39 8.02 -11.26 2.60
C LEU A 39 9.22 -11.61 3.50
N ALA A 40 10.15 -12.42 3.01
CA ALA A 40 11.37 -12.77 3.73
C ALA A 40 12.31 -11.59 3.93
N ASP A 41 12.48 -10.74 2.90
CA ASP A 41 13.32 -9.52 2.97
C ASP A 41 12.78 -8.49 3.97
N ARG A 42 11.47 -8.55 4.25
CA ARG A 42 10.78 -7.72 5.26
C ARG A 42 10.68 -8.38 6.64
N SER A 43 11.28 -9.55 6.81
CA SER A 43 11.28 -10.31 8.06
C SER A 43 12.64 -10.25 8.76
N ASP A 44 12.63 -10.42 10.08
CA ASP A 44 13.83 -10.60 10.89
C ASP A 44 13.67 -11.75 11.89
N THR A 45 14.66 -11.94 12.76
CA THR A 45 14.67 -13.04 13.75
C THR A 45 13.51 -13.01 14.76
N THR A 46 12.85 -11.87 14.90
CA THR A 46 11.78 -11.62 15.89
C THR A 46 10.44 -11.31 15.26
N ALA A 47 10.40 -10.82 14.02
CA ALA A 47 9.19 -10.46 13.28
C ALA A 47 9.20 -11.09 11.89
N GLU A 48 8.28 -12.00 11.64
CA GLU A 48 8.08 -12.69 10.37
C GLU A 48 6.82 -12.15 9.67
N MET A 49 6.96 -11.59 8.47
CA MET A 49 5.83 -11.22 7.64
C MET A 49 5.32 -12.45 6.88
N ILE A 50 4.18 -12.98 7.30
CA ILE A 50 3.62 -14.23 6.76
C ILE A 50 2.86 -13.97 5.45
N LYS A 51 2.18 -12.83 5.37
CA LYS A 51 1.29 -12.52 4.25
C LYS A 51 1.14 -11.01 4.11
N HIS A 52 1.17 -10.57 2.86
CA HIS A 52 0.73 -9.24 2.46
C HIS A 52 -0.11 -9.39 1.19
N VAL A 53 -1.37 -8.98 1.25
CA VAL A 53 -2.31 -9.06 0.13
C VAL A 53 -3.07 -7.76 0.01
N ILE A 54 -3.15 -7.26 -1.22
CA ILE A 54 -3.85 -6.03 -1.57
C ILE A 54 -4.96 -6.37 -2.57
N PHE A 55 -6.15 -5.81 -2.37
CA PHE A 55 -7.26 -5.84 -3.33
C PHE A 55 -7.58 -4.42 -3.78
N GLY A 56 -7.53 -4.19 -5.08
CA GLY A 56 -7.96 -2.94 -5.70
C GLY A 56 -9.31 -3.13 -6.40
N TYR A 57 -10.23 -2.22 -6.15
CA TYR A 57 -11.55 -2.17 -6.77
C TYR A 57 -11.58 -1.01 -7.75
N PHE A 58 -11.61 -1.32 -9.03
CA PHE A 58 -11.48 -0.34 -10.11
C PHE A 58 -12.81 -0.18 -10.82
N SER A 59 -13.24 1.06 -11.05
CA SER A 59 -14.45 1.35 -11.81
C SER A 59 -14.35 0.75 -13.21
N GLN A 60 -15.33 -0.05 -13.61
CA GLN A 60 -15.39 -0.59 -14.99
C GLN A 60 -15.54 0.51 -16.03
N ARG A 61 -16.15 1.66 -15.65
CA ARG A 61 -16.40 2.78 -16.55
C ARG A 61 -15.15 3.62 -16.79
N SER A 62 -14.42 3.98 -15.72
CA SER A 62 -13.31 4.93 -15.81
C SER A 62 -11.93 4.31 -15.61
N GLY A 63 -11.85 3.07 -15.12
CA GLY A 63 -10.58 2.44 -14.73
C GLY A 63 -9.96 3.00 -13.45
N LEU A 64 -10.59 3.97 -12.78
CA LEU A 64 -10.06 4.59 -11.56
C LEU A 64 -10.29 3.69 -10.34
N LEU A 65 -9.34 3.71 -9.40
CA LEU A 65 -9.43 2.98 -8.14
C LEU A 65 -10.48 3.64 -7.23
N VAL A 66 -11.50 2.90 -6.83
CA VAL A 66 -12.61 3.35 -5.99
C VAL A 66 -12.39 2.95 -4.53
N TYR A 67 -11.81 1.77 -4.33
CA TYR A 67 -11.60 1.19 -3.00
C TYR A 67 -10.35 0.32 -3.00
N LEU A 68 -9.62 0.34 -1.89
CA LEU A 68 -8.39 -0.43 -1.69
C LEU A 68 -8.49 -1.15 -0.34
N GLU A 69 -8.31 -2.46 -0.35
CA GLU A 69 -8.09 -3.24 0.87
C GLU A 69 -6.64 -3.72 0.90
N ASP A 70 -5.99 -3.54 2.03
CA ASP A 70 -4.60 -3.94 2.25
C ASP A 70 -4.49 -4.70 3.56
N SER A 71 -3.99 -5.93 3.52
CA SER A 71 -3.96 -6.84 4.66
C SER A 71 -2.57 -7.43 4.87
N TYR A 72 -2.08 -7.28 6.11
CA TYR A 72 -0.78 -7.78 6.58
C TYR A 72 -1.00 -8.79 7.69
N LEU A 73 -0.30 -9.92 7.65
CA LEU A 73 -0.18 -10.85 8.78
C LEU A 73 1.29 -10.96 9.18
N THR A 74 1.58 -10.59 10.42
CA THR A 74 2.92 -10.68 10.99
C THR A 74 2.91 -11.58 12.22
N ARG A 75 3.87 -12.48 12.31
CA ARG A 75 4.17 -13.24 13.52
C ARG A 75 5.33 -12.58 14.24
N ILE A 76 5.12 -12.23 15.49
CA ILE A 76 6.15 -11.68 16.38
C ILE A 76 6.48 -12.74 17.42
N GLN A 77 7.75 -13.09 17.55
CA GLN A 77 8.23 -14.01 18.56
C GLN A 77 9.64 -13.63 19.03
N THR A 78 9.74 -13.22 20.28
CA THR A 78 11.04 -13.11 20.95
C THR A 78 11.51 -14.48 21.44
N PRO A 79 12.84 -14.75 21.50
CA PRO A 79 13.36 -16.01 22.04
C PRO A 79 12.83 -16.30 23.44
N GLY A 80 12.33 -17.52 23.65
CA GLY A 80 11.79 -17.95 24.94
C GLY A 80 10.34 -17.55 25.21
N THR A 81 9.64 -16.89 24.26
CA THR A 81 8.21 -16.61 24.36
C THR A 81 7.41 -17.40 23.32
N TYR A 82 6.12 -17.59 23.57
CA TYR A 82 5.18 -18.05 22.54
C TYR A 82 4.99 -16.97 21.46
N PRO A 83 4.67 -17.37 20.22
CA PRO A 83 4.41 -16.43 19.14
C PRO A 83 3.11 -15.65 19.36
N THR A 84 3.10 -14.40 18.91
CA THR A 84 1.91 -13.55 18.84
C THR A 84 1.72 -13.11 17.39
N TYR A 85 0.48 -13.19 16.91
CA TYR A 85 0.11 -12.81 15.56
C TYR A 85 -0.59 -11.47 15.56
N TRP A 86 -0.27 -10.67 14.55
CA TRP A 86 -0.86 -9.37 14.28
C TRP A 86 -1.38 -9.38 12.85
N GLU A 87 -2.69 -9.22 12.70
CA GLU A 87 -3.33 -8.96 11.42
C GLU A 87 -3.72 -7.49 11.37
N THR A 88 -3.22 -6.76 10.38
CA THR A 88 -3.64 -5.36 10.12
C THR A 88 -4.36 -5.34 8.80
N THR A 89 -5.60 -4.87 8.81
CA THR A 89 -6.40 -4.64 7.61
C THR A 89 -6.71 -3.16 7.50
N ILE A 90 -6.31 -2.57 6.38
CA ILE A 90 -6.56 -1.18 6.02
C ILE A 90 -7.53 -1.19 4.85
N ALA A 91 -8.61 -0.44 4.97
CA ALA A 91 -9.62 -0.33 3.93
C ALA A 91 -9.84 1.15 3.62
N THR A 92 -9.52 1.55 2.39
CA THR A 92 -9.49 2.94 1.95
C THR A 92 -10.46 3.16 0.80
N ARG A 93 -11.38 4.10 0.98
CA ARG A 93 -12.20 4.67 -0.08
C ARG A 93 -11.48 5.88 -0.68
N ILE A 94 -11.47 5.95 -2.00
CA ILE A 94 -10.83 7.01 -2.75
C ILE A 94 -11.91 7.84 -3.44
N GLU A 95 -11.85 9.15 -3.24
CA GLU A 95 -12.90 10.08 -3.63
C GLU A 95 -12.31 11.35 -4.27
N ASP A 96 -13.21 12.19 -4.78
CA ASP A 96 -12.87 13.52 -5.31
C ASP A 96 -11.75 13.49 -6.36
N TYR A 97 -11.92 12.65 -7.37
CA TYR A 97 -11.04 12.64 -8.53
C TYR A 97 -11.24 13.93 -9.35
N ARG A 98 -10.17 14.72 -9.47
CA ARG A 98 -10.13 15.96 -10.24
C ARG A 98 -9.07 15.87 -11.33
N THR A 99 -9.32 16.52 -12.46
CA THR A 99 -8.31 16.62 -13.52
C THR A 99 -7.25 17.64 -13.14
N VAL A 100 -6.00 17.21 -13.04
CA VAL A 100 -4.82 18.06 -12.82
C VAL A 100 -3.85 17.77 -13.95
N GLU A 101 -3.56 18.78 -14.77
CA GLU A 101 -2.69 18.67 -15.97
C GLU A 101 -3.05 17.49 -16.90
N GLY A 102 -4.34 17.17 -17.01
CA GLY A 102 -4.85 16.08 -17.86
C GLY A 102 -4.88 14.70 -17.20
N VAL A 103 -4.45 14.56 -15.94
CA VAL A 103 -4.50 13.32 -15.17
C VAL A 103 -5.57 13.39 -14.09
N MET A 104 -6.34 12.32 -13.90
CA MET A 104 -7.36 12.25 -12.84
C MET A 104 -6.72 11.89 -11.51
N ILE A 105 -6.60 12.83 -10.58
CA ILE A 105 -5.96 12.63 -9.27
C ILE A 105 -7.02 12.71 -8.17
N ALA A 106 -7.03 11.73 -7.26
CA ALA A 106 -7.88 11.77 -6.08
C ALA A 106 -7.42 12.83 -5.08
N HIS A 107 -8.34 13.68 -4.63
CA HIS A 107 -8.09 14.75 -3.67
C HIS A 107 -8.65 14.47 -2.28
N SER A 108 -9.43 13.40 -2.09
CA SER A 108 -9.88 13.02 -0.75
C SER A 108 -10.12 11.54 -0.62
N GLY A 109 -10.29 11.09 0.62
CA GLY A 109 -10.71 9.74 0.90
C GLY A 109 -10.86 9.47 2.38
N GLN A 110 -11.26 8.25 2.68
CA GLN A 110 -11.45 7.77 4.03
C GLN A 110 -10.81 6.39 4.17
N SER A 111 -9.99 6.24 5.21
CA SER A 111 -9.31 5.00 5.54
C SER A 111 -9.80 4.50 6.90
N SER A 112 -10.06 3.20 6.99
CA SER A 112 -10.34 2.51 8.25
C SER A 112 -9.27 1.44 8.46
N VAL A 113 -8.75 1.36 9.68
CA VAL A 113 -7.70 0.42 10.05
C VAL A 113 -8.23 -0.46 11.16
N MET A 114 -8.07 -1.77 11.01
CA MET A 114 -8.36 -2.75 12.03
C MET A 114 -7.09 -3.56 12.31
N ILE A 115 -6.63 -3.49 13.56
CA ILE A 115 -5.46 -4.23 14.04
C ILE A 115 -5.96 -5.30 15.00
N THR A 116 -5.78 -6.55 14.62
CA THR A 116 -6.20 -7.73 15.36
C THR A 116 -4.97 -8.47 15.87
N ARG A 117 -4.88 -8.65 17.18
CA ARG A 117 -3.81 -9.40 17.84
C ARG A 117 -4.36 -10.69 18.46
N PHE A 118 -3.74 -11.82 18.13
CA PHE A 118 -4.14 -13.15 18.58
C PHE A 118 -2.94 -14.09 18.81
N GLY A 119 -3.15 -15.25 19.45
CA GLY A 119 -2.11 -16.25 19.73
C GLY A 119 -2.22 -16.88 21.12
N ASP A 120 -1.52 -18.00 21.32
CA ASP A 120 -1.68 -18.91 22.47
C ASP A 120 -1.22 -18.32 23.81
N ASN A 121 -0.47 -17.20 23.81
CA ASN A 121 -0.01 -16.51 25.01
C ASN A 121 -0.96 -15.42 25.53
N LEU A 122 -2.03 -15.10 24.81
CA LEU A 122 -2.92 -14.03 25.23
C LEU A 122 -3.92 -14.57 26.25
N LYS A 123 -3.57 -14.46 27.55
CA LYS A 123 -4.51 -14.74 28.66
C LYS A 123 -5.83 -13.96 28.55
N ALA A 124 -5.81 -12.80 27.89
CA ALA A 124 -6.97 -11.95 27.65
C ALA A 124 -7.72 -12.25 26.33
N GLY A 125 -7.24 -13.19 25.51
CA GLY A 125 -7.83 -13.55 24.21
C GLY A 125 -7.53 -12.55 23.08
N LEU A 126 -8.42 -12.54 22.09
CA LEU A 126 -8.38 -11.67 20.90
C LEU A 126 -8.43 -10.19 21.30
N SER A 127 -7.51 -9.38 20.80
CA SER A 127 -7.50 -7.93 20.99
C SER A 127 -7.67 -7.24 19.65
N ILE A 128 -8.64 -6.33 19.54
CA ILE A 128 -8.94 -5.60 18.30
C ILE A 128 -8.85 -4.10 18.58
N THR A 129 -8.05 -3.39 17.79
CA THR A 129 -7.98 -1.93 17.77
C THR A 129 -8.51 -1.43 16.43
N ARG A 130 -9.29 -0.35 16.45
CA ARG A 130 -9.83 0.29 15.25
C ARG A 130 -9.43 1.75 15.19
N MET A 131 -9.12 2.24 14.00
CA MET A 131 -8.80 3.64 13.72
C MET A 131 -9.50 4.05 12.43
N GLU A 132 -9.88 5.32 12.33
CA GLU A 132 -10.48 5.92 11.14
C GLU A 132 -9.73 7.22 10.83
N GLU A 133 -9.47 7.45 9.55
CA GLU A 133 -8.81 8.63 9.02
C GLU A 133 -9.61 9.15 7.83
N THR A 134 -9.83 10.46 7.78
CA THR A 134 -10.31 11.15 6.57
C THR A 134 -9.20 12.07 6.12
N TRP A 135 -8.81 11.96 4.86
CA TRP A 135 -7.74 12.76 4.27
C TRP A 135 -8.29 13.61 3.13
N ALA A 136 -7.69 14.80 2.97
CA ALA A 136 -7.96 15.73 1.90
C ALA A 136 -6.63 16.33 1.41
N ILE A 137 -6.55 16.62 0.12
CA ILE A 137 -5.42 17.22 -0.56
C ILE A 137 -5.90 18.53 -1.15
N ASP A 138 -5.36 19.64 -0.64
CA ASP A 138 -5.75 20.97 -1.09
C ASP A 138 -5.06 21.34 -2.40
N ASP A 139 -3.74 21.17 -2.45
CA ASP A 139 -2.92 21.54 -3.60
C ASP A 139 -2.09 20.36 -4.13
N PHE A 140 -1.99 20.29 -5.46
CA PHE A 140 -1.19 19.30 -6.16
C PHE A 140 -0.36 19.99 -7.25
N ALA A 141 0.92 19.63 -7.35
CA ALA A 141 1.82 20.14 -8.38
C ALA A 141 2.73 19.03 -8.89
N PHE A 142 2.95 19.00 -10.21
CA PHE A 142 3.95 18.14 -10.83
C PHE A 142 5.29 18.85 -10.94
N ASN A 143 6.39 18.08 -10.89
CA ASN A 143 7.75 18.57 -11.17
C ASN A 143 8.12 19.85 -10.39
N VAL A 144 7.81 19.89 -9.09
CA VAL A 144 8.01 21.06 -8.24
C VAL A 144 9.48 21.50 -8.27
N ALA A 145 9.70 22.72 -8.75
CA ALA A 145 11.04 23.29 -8.86
C ALA A 145 11.70 23.41 -7.47
N GLY A 146 12.96 22.99 -7.38
CA GLY A 146 13.74 23.01 -6.13
C GLY A 146 13.66 21.73 -5.30
N LEU A 147 12.84 20.74 -5.68
CA LEU A 147 12.96 19.38 -5.15
C LEU A 147 14.14 18.67 -5.83
N SER A 148 14.99 18.04 -5.02
CA SER A 148 16.12 17.22 -5.46
C SER A 148 16.15 15.90 -4.70
N MET A 149 17.01 14.95 -5.11
CA MET A 149 17.15 13.67 -4.40
C MET A 149 17.56 13.85 -2.93
N ASP A 150 18.28 14.93 -2.60
CA ASP A 150 18.68 15.25 -1.23
C ASP A 150 17.48 15.58 -0.32
N CYS A 151 16.30 15.87 -0.90
CA CYS A 151 15.05 16.07 -0.15
C CYS A 151 14.42 14.75 0.32
N PHE A 152 14.84 13.61 -0.22
CA PHE A 152 14.27 12.29 0.07
C PHE A 152 15.26 11.47 0.89
N ILE A 153 15.10 11.51 2.22
CA ILE A 153 15.98 10.79 3.15
C ILE A 153 15.48 9.35 3.31
N PRO A 154 16.24 8.33 2.89
CA PRO A 154 15.83 6.94 3.07
C PRO A 154 15.82 6.56 4.57
N PRO A 155 15.00 5.57 4.99
CA PRO A 155 15.10 4.98 6.31
C PRO A 155 16.53 4.50 6.59
N ARG A 156 16.99 4.61 7.85
CA ARG A 156 18.39 4.31 8.22
C ARG A 156 18.79 2.88 7.87
N GLU A 157 17.82 1.99 7.85
CA GLU A 157 17.93 0.56 7.60
C GLU A 157 18.20 0.22 6.12
N VAL A 158 17.96 1.18 5.20
CA VAL A 158 18.14 1.03 3.74
C VAL A 158 19.54 1.48 3.28
N GLN A 159 20.40 1.97 4.18
CA GLN A 159 21.80 2.36 3.87
C GLN A 159 22.73 1.15 3.64
N LYS A 160 22.28 0.11 2.94
CA LYS A 160 23.14 -0.99 2.50
C LYS A 160 23.83 -0.58 1.19
N ASP A 161 25.12 -0.27 1.31
CA ASP A 161 26.14 -0.16 0.25
C ASP A 161 25.69 0.47 -1.08
N ASN A 162 25.54 1.80 -1.10
CA ASN A 162 25.71 2.57 -2.33
C ASN A 162 27.21 2.54 -2.73
N SER A 163 27.67 1.45 -3.34
CA SER A 163 28.69 1.61 -4.37
C SER A 163 27.98 2.27 -5.56
N GLN A 164 28.31 3.54 -5.81
CA GLN A 164 27.84 4.33 -6.95
C GLN A 164 27.82 3.49 -8.23
N GLU A 165 26.64 3.16 -8.72
CA GLU A 165 26.40 3.02 -10.15
C GLU A 165 25.48 4.16 -10.56
N ASP A 166 26.08 5.18 -11.18
CA ASP A 166 25.38 6.24 -11.91
C ASP A 166 24.51 5.59 -13.00
N LEU A 167 23.24 5.32 -12.69
CA LEU A 167 22.24 5.01 -13.70
C LEU A 167 21.73 6.33 -14.29
N ASP A 168 22.49 6.77 -15.29
CA ASP A 168 22.25 7.91 -16.15
C ASP A 168 20.92 7.70 -16.93
N TRP A 169 19.79 8.18 -16.38
CA TRP A 169 18.48 8.08 -17.03
C TRP A 169 18.29 9.09 -18.17
N ARG A 170 19.36 9.77 -18.61
CA ARG A 170 19.35 10.75 -19.70
C ARG A 170 20.15 10.28 -20.92
N SER A 171 19.63 9.29 -21.63
CA SER A 171 19.89 9.08 -23.06
C SER A 171 18.88 8.04 -23.57
N THR A 172 17.96 8.32 -24.50
CA THR A 172 18.25 8.65 -25.89
C THR A 172 17.00 9.23 -26.56
N LEU A 173 17.05 10.45 -27.08
CA LEU A 173 16.17 10.95 -28.14
C LEU A 173 17.08 11.55 -29.22
N HIS A 174 17.35 10.75 -30.25
CA HIS A 174 17.72 11.20 -31.58
C HIS A 174 16.80 10.53 -32.58
#